data_AF-A0A0G1P0Z4-F1
#
_entry.id   AF-A0A0G1P0Z4-F1
#
_cell.length_a   1.000
_cell.length_b   1.000
_cell.length_c   1.000
_cell.angle_alpha   90.00
_cell.angle_beta   90.00
_cell.angle_gamma   90.00
#
_symmetry.space_group_name_H-M   'P 1'
#
loop_
_entity.id
_entity.type
_entity.pdbx_description
1 polymer ?
#
loop_
_entity_poly.entity_id
_entity_poly.type
_entity_poly.pdbx_seq_one_letter_code
_entity_poly.pdbx_strand_id
1 'polypeptide(L)'
;MKQKELQSGQVGLVLLVVMGLLISLVLSVALRSLADTTLSRQERESGAAFSLAEGGIENALNELRQGTVNTGNVTIGDSTGNVTGFYKVQELQSHSLYLAEGDTAQIDLTDYTGATITLRWTKKNTAEDPGCGVEGSGTVPAAIEVTQIPTTGATKRAYYNPSSCHAALTTSNSFAVSSGVNATYLSAKNHPIEVGSEGVLRVKMIYHGATLQVVGAAGSPLTTQLYLVKSVAGGGDAKQEIEVKRGLDASGSVFDYAVFAAGTIVK
;
A
#
# COMPACT_ATOMS: atom_id res chain seq x y z
N MET A 1 -84.37 34.15 -12.59
CA MET A 1 -83.29 34.41 -13.58
C MET A 1 -82.07 34.93 -12.83
N LYS A 2 -81.08 34.09 -12.52
CA LYS A 2 -79.80 34.51 -11.92
C LYS A 2 -78.73 33.44 -12.11
N GLN A 3 -78.30 33.22 -13.36
CA GLN A 3 -77.14 32.37 -13.67
C GLN A 3 -76.54 32.83 -15.01
N LYS A 4 -75.69 33.86 -15.00
CA LYS A 4 -74.83 34.14 -16.17
C LYS A 4 -73.53 34.91 -15.89
N GLU A 5 -73.11 35.04 -14.63
CA GLU A 5 -71.96 35.88 -14.23
C GLU A 5 -70.78 35.08 -13.61
N LEU A 6 -70.76 33.74 -13.72
CA LEU A 6 -69.69 32.90 -13.14
C LEU A 6 -68.70 32.30 -14.17
N GLN A 7 -68.95 32.45 -15.48
CA GLN A 7 -68.17 31.75 -16.52
C GLN A 7 -66.94 32.53 -17.02
N SER A 8 -66.91 33.86 -16.91
CA SER A 8 -65.79 34.68 -17.42
C SER A 8 -64.52 34.58 -16.56
N GLY A 9 -64.65 34.51 -15.23
CA GLY A 9 -63.50 34.35 -14.31
C GLY A 9 -62.92 32.92 -14.28
N GLN A 10 -63.73 31.90 -14.54
CA GLN A 10 -63.27 30.50 -14.58
C GLN A 10 -62.41 30.19 -15.80
N VAL A 11 -62.68 30.81 -16.95
CA VAL A 11 -61.89 30.62 -18.17
C VAL A 11 -60.46 31.15 -18.00
N GLY A 12 -60.28 32.32 -17.38
CA GLY A 12 -58.96 32.87 -17.09
C GLY A 12 -58.13 32.01 -16.12
N LEU A 13 -58.79 31.42 -15.11
CA LEU A 13 -58.14 30.55 -14.14
C LEU A 13 -57.74 29.20 -14.75
N VAL A 14 -58.61 28.60 -15.58
CA VAL A 14 -58.26 27.38 -16.33
C VAL A 14 -57.10 27.63 -17.29
N LEU A 15 -57.09 28.79 -17.97
CA LEU A 15 -56.01 29.14 -18.90
C LEU A 15 -54.67 29.31 -18.18
N LEU A 16 -54.66 29.93 -17.00
CA LEU A 16 -53.46 30.03 -16.16
C LEU A 16 -52.96 28.66 -15.68
N VAL A 17 -53.88 27.77 -15.26
CA VAL A 17 -53.51 26.41 -14.85
C VAL A 17 -52.92 25.63 -16.02
N VAL A 18 -53.55 25.67 -17.20
CA VAL A 18 -53.04 24.99 -18.41
C VAL A 18 -51.69 25.54 -18.83
N MET A 19 -51.51 26.86 -18.82
CA MET A 19 -50.24 27.49 -19.19
C MET A 19 -49.13 27.18 -18.19
N GLY A 20 -49.44 27.15 -16.89
CA GLY A 20 -48.50 26.71 -15.84
C GLY A 20 -48.10 25.25 -16.00
N LEU A 21 -49.04 24.38 -16.41
CA LEU A 21 -48.80 22.97 -16.66
C LEU A 21 -47.92 22.74 -17.90
N LEU A 22 -48.11 23.56 -18.95
CA LEU A 22 -47.24 23.54 -20.13
C LEU A 22 -45.81 24.01 -19.80
N ILE A 23 -45.67 25.10 -19.03
CA ILE A 23 -44.36 25.61 -18.61
C ILE A 23 -43.62 24.58 -17.75
N SER A 24 -44.31 23.96 -16.78
CA SER A 24 -43.69 22.96 -15.92
C SER A 24 -43.26 21.71 -16.69
N LEU A 25 -44.03 21.29 -17.70
CA LEU A 25 -43.69 20.17 -18.57
C LEU A 25 -42.45 20.48 -19.43
N VAL A 26 -42.40 21.66 -20.07
CA VAL A 26 -41.25 22.09 -20.87
C VAL A 26 -40.00 22.23 -20.01
N LEU A 27 -40.12 22.84 -18.82
CA LEU A 27 -39.00 23.03 -17.90
C LEU A 27 -38.47 21.68 -17.39
N SER A 28 -39.36 20.73 -17.08
CA SER A 28 -38.96 19.39 -16.64
C SER A 28 -38.12 18.65 -17.68
N VAL A 29 -38.53 18.69 -18.95
CA VAL A 29 -37.78 18.07 -20.06
C VAL A 29 -36.45 18.78 -20.29
N ALA A 30 -36.44 20.11 -20.29
CA ALA A 30 -35.22 20.88 -20.47
C ALA A 30 -34.20 20.64 -19.35
N LEU A 31 -34.65 20.64 -18.09
CA LEU A 31 -33.81 20.35 -16.93
C LEU A 31 -33.26 18.94 -16.95
N ARG A 32 -34.07 17.95 -17.33
CA ARG A 32 -33.61 16.56 -17.46
C ARG A 32 -32.54 16.42 -18.55
N SER A 33 -32.76 17.02 -19.72
CA SER A 33 -31.79 17.00 -20.83
C SER A 33 -30.45 17.66 -20.46
N LEU A 34 -30.51 18.80 -19.76
CA LEU A 34 -29.33 19.48 -19.23
C LEU A 34 -28.61 18.60 -18.20
N ALA A 35 -29.36 18.01 -17.26
CA ALA A 35 -28.81 17.12 -16.24
C ALA A 35 -28.11 15.90 -16.86
N ASP A 36 -28.76 15.23 -17.81
CA ASP A 36 -28.21 14.07 -18.52
C ASP A 36 -26.94 14.46 -19.31
N THR A 37 -26.93 15.64 -19.93
CA THR A 37 -25.74 16.15 -20.64
C THR A 37 -24.59 16.46 -19.70
N THR A 38 -24.87 17.10 -18.55
CA THR A 38 -23.84 17.40 -17.54
C THR A 38 -23.29 16.13 -16.91
N LEU A 39 -24.16 15.16 -16.62
CA LEU A 39 -23.75 13.86 -16.08
C LEU A 39 -22.87 13.12 -17.08
N SER A 40 -23.30 13.03 -18.34
CA SER A 40 -22.51 12.40 -19.40
C SER A 40 -21.17 13.10 -19.65
N ARG A 41 -21.10 14.42 -19.46
CA ARG A 41 -19.83 15.16 -19.50
C ARG A 41 -18.93 14.78 -18.34
N GLN A 42 -19.43 14.83 -17.11
CA GLN A 42 -18.67 14.46 -15.92
C GLN A 42 -18.18 13.02 -15.96
N GLU A 43 -19.01 12.07 -16.42
CA GLU A 43 -18.60 10.66 -16.56
C GLU A 43 -17.45 10.50 -17.55
N ARG A 44 -17.51 11.20 -18.69
CA ARG A 44 -16.44 11.16 -19.71
C ARG A 44 -15.15 11.81 -19.21
N GLU A 45 -15.25 12.97 -18.57
CA GLU A 45 -14.10 13.68 -17.99
C GLU A 45 -13.45 12.87 -16.87
N SER A 46 -14.28 12.25 -16.00
CA SER A 46 -13.82 11.36 -14.94
C SER A 46 -13.12 10.11 -15.48
N GLY A 47 -13.70 9.44 -16.49
CA GLY A 47 -13.09 8.28 -17.12
C GLY A 47 -11.77 8.61 -17.83
N ALA A 48 -11.69 9.77 -18.49
CA ALA A 48 -10.46 10.24 -19.12
C ALA A 48 -9.38 10.59 -18.09
N ALA A 49 -9.73 11.30 -17.01
CA ALA A 49 -8.82 11.59 -15.90
C ALA A 49 -8.31 10.30 -15.24
N PHE A 50 -9.19 9.31 -15.01
CA PHE A 50 -8.80 8.02 -14.46
C PHE A 50 -7.82 7.28 -15.37
N SER A 51 -8.13 7.16 -16.66
CA SER A 51 -7.27 6.51 -17.65
C SER A 51 -5.90 7.18 -17.75
N LEU A 52 -5.87 8.52 -17.68
CA LEU A 52 -4.61 9.26 -17.69
C LEU A 52 -3.82 9.02 -16.39
N ALA A 53 -4.48 9.00 -15.24
CA ALA A 53 -3.85 8.70 -13.96
C ALA A 53 -3.24 7.28 -13.96
N GLU A 54 -3.94 6.28 -14.47
CA GLU A 54 -3.41 4.92 -14.65
C GLU A 54 -2.20 4.89 -15.58
N GLY A 55 -2.25 5.59 -16.71
CA GLY A 55 -1.11 5.75 -17.61
C GLY A 55 0.11 6.39 -16.93
N GLY A 56 -0.13 7.35 -16.03
CA GLY A 56 0.92 7.94 -15.19
C GLY A 56 1.56 6.94 -14.23
N ILE A 57 0.77 6.04 -13.62
CA ILE A 57 1.29 4.95 -12.80
C ILE A 57 2.14 3.98 -13.62
N GLU A 58 1.67 3.58 -14.81
CA GLU A 58 2.40 2.66 -15.69
C GLU A 58 3.72 3.25 -16.19
N ASN A 59 3.72 4.54 -16.55
CA ASN A 59 4.93 5.24 -16.93
C ASN A 59 5.95 5.27 -15.78
N ALA A 60 5.50 5.62 -14.57
CA ALA A 60 6.35 5.63 -13.39
C ALA A 60 6.90 4.22 -13.06
N LEU A 61 6.07 3.18 -13.17
CA LEU A 61 6.47 1.81 -12.92
C LEU A 61 7.50 1.31 -13.97
N ASN A 62 7.32 1.74 -15.23
CA ASN A 62 8.25 1.43 -16.31
C ASN A 62 9.59 2.18 -16.18
N GLU A 63 9.59 3.42 -15.67
CA GLU A 63 10.80 4.16 -15.31
C GLU A 63 11.56 3.46 -14.19
N LEU A 64 10.85 3.05 -13.13
CA LEU A 64 11.41 2.27 -12.04
C LEU A 64 12.04 0.96 -12.52
N ARG A 65 11.42 0.27 -13.48
CA ARG A 65 11.98 -0.94 -14.10
C ARG A 65 13.26 -0.67 -14.89
N GLN A 66 13.41 0.53 -15.45
CA GLN A 66 14.61 0.96 -16.19
C GLN A 66 15.68 1.57 -15.27
N GLY A 67 15.46 1.58 -13.95
CA GLY A 67 16.40 2.16 -12.97
C GLY A 67 16.43 3.68 -12.95
N THR A 68 15.43 4.35 -13.55
CA THR A 68 15.28 5.80 -13.49
C THR A 68 14.23 6.17 -12.46
N VAL A 69 14.58 6.99 -11.47
CA VAL A 69 13.63 7.46 -10.45
C VAL A 69 13.41 8.96 -10.61
N ASN A 70 12.24 9.33 -11.14
CA ASN A 70 11.81 10.72 -11.17
C ASN A 70 11.07 11.06 -9.87
N THR A 71 11.78 11.72 -8.95
CA THR A 71 11.22 12.17 -7.67
C THR A 71 10.45 13.49 -7.77
N GLY A 72 10.59 14.20 -8.90
CA GLY A 72 9.82 15.40 -9.23
C GLY A 72 8.43 15.07 -9.80
N ASN A 73 7.59 16.10 -9.92
CA ASN A 73 6.32 15.97 -10.65
C ASN A 73 6.61 15.87 -12.16
N VAL A 74 6.28 14.73 -12.75
CA VAL A 74 6.34 14.52 -14.21
C VAL A 74 4.96 14.76 -14.79
N THR A 75 4.84 15.74 -15.67
CA THR A 75 3.57 16.10 -16.30
C THR A 75 3.13 15.02 -17.28
N ILE A 76 1.85 14.66 -17.19
CA ILE A 76 1.15 13.79 -18.13
C ILE A 76 -0.02 14.56 -18.73
N GLY A 77 -0.33 14.29 -19.98
CA GLY A 77 -1.42 14.93 -20.69
C GLY A 77 -1.96 14.01 -21.77
N ASP A 78 -3.25 14.14 -22.05
CA ASP A 78 -3.84 13.52 -23.21
C ASP A 78 -3.39 14.23 -24.50
N SER A 79 -3.59 13.58 -25.66
CA SER A 79 -3.18 14.15 -26.96
C SER A 79 -3.89 15.47 -27.30
N THR A 80 -4.99 15.80 -26.62
CA THR A 80 -5.78 17.02 -26.87
C THR A 80 -5.47 18.15 -25.88
N GLY A 81 -4.73 17.87 -24.80
CA GLY A 81 -4.40 18.83 -23.74
C GLY A 81 -5.58 19.21 -22.83
N ASN A 82 -6.74 18.56 -22.98
CA ASN A 82 -7.94 18.81 -22.19
C ASN A 82 -7.89 18.15 -20.82
N VAL A 83 -7.13 17.06 -20.69
CA VAL A 83 -6.91 16.36 -19.43
C VAL A 83 -5.41 16.37 -19.16
N THR A 84 -5.03 16.94 -18.03
CA THR A 84 -3.63 17.07 -17.63
C THR A 84 -3.44 16.57 -16.21
N GLY A 85 -2.23 16.15 -15.90
CA GLY A 85 -1.91 15.56 -14.63
C GLY A 85 -0.43 15.55 -14.37
N PHE A 86 -0.05 14.93 -13.27
CA PHE A 86 1.32 14.59 -12.99
C PHE A 86 1.39 13.29 -12.19
N TYR A 87 2.48 12.56 -12.35
CA TYR A 87 2.88 11.53 -11.40
C TYR A 87 4.17 11.92 -10.72
N LYS A 88 4.40 11.31 -9.56
CA LYS A 88 5.67 11.39 -8.83
C LYS A 88 5.98 10.06 -8.17
N VAL A 89 7.27 9.77 -8.04
CA VAL A 89 7.75 8.61 -7.31
C VAL A 89 8.41 9.09 -6.01
N GLN A 90 7.98 8.54 -4.89
CA GLN A 90 8.61 8.79 -3.60
C GLN A 90 9.31 7.53 -3.11
N GLU A 91 10.58 7.70 -2.75
CA GLU A 91 11.39 6.67 -2.14
C GLU A 91 11.11 6.60 -0.64
N LEU A 92 10.78 5.42 -0.12
CA LEU A 92 10.53 5.19 1.29
C LEU A 92 11.62 4.27 1.86
N GLN A 93 12.34 4.80 2.85
CA GLN A 93 13.44 4.11 3.53
C GLN A 93 12.97 3.09 4.59
N SER A 94 11.77 3.28 5.13
CA SER A 94 11.17 2.33 6.07
C SER A 94 9.65 2.42 6.01
N HIS A 95 8.97 1.28 5.81
CA HIS A 95 7.52 1.18 5.95
C HIS A 95 7.16 -0.08 6.74
N SER A 96 5.94 -0.09 7.30
CA SER A 96 5.42 -1.27 7.98
C SER A 96 4.58 -2.07 6.99
N LEU A 97 4.92 -3.34 6.76
CA LEU A 97 4.25 -4.21 5.80
C LEU A 97 3.62 -5.39 6.54
N TYR A 98 2.35 -5.68 6.26
CA TYR A 98 1.73 -6.91 6.71
C TYR A 98 2.19 -8.08 5.85
N LEU A 99 2.68 -9.14 6.48
CA LEU A 99 3.10 -10.37 5.83
C LEU A 99 2.24 -11.51 6.38
N ALA A 100 1.67 -12.34 5.50
CA ALA A 100 0.96 -13.54 5.94
C ALA A 100 1.96 -14.57 6.48
N GLU A 101 1.45 -15.62 7.14
CA GLU A 101 2.30 -16.72 7.57
C GLU A 101 2.99 -17.37 6.35
N GLY A 102 4.30 -17.58 6.44
CA GLY A 102 5.10 -18.14 5.35
C GLY A 102 5.58 -17.13 4.32
N ASP A 103 5.03 -15.91 4.30
CA ASP A 103 5.49 -14.85 3.40
C ASP A 103 6.83 -14.29 3.86
N THR A 104 7.59 -13.79 2.89
CA THR A 104 8.95 -13.27 3.09
C THR A 104 9.04 -11.84 2.55
N ALA A 105 9.52 -10.92 3.39
CA ALA A 105 9.95 -9.60 2.95
C ALA A 105 11.44 -9.61 2.63
N GLN A 106 11.82 -8.90 1.57
CA GLN A 106 13.20 -8.66 1.20
C GLN A 106 13.58 -7.21 1.50
N ILE A 107 14.74 -7.03 2.12
CA ILE A 107 15.34 -5.75 2.47
C ILE A 107 16.70 -5.69 1.78
N ASP A 108 16.94 -4.62 1.05
CA ASP A 108 18.21 -4.37 0.39
C ASP A 108 19.18 -3.68 1.36
N LEU A 109 20.38 -4.27 1.49
CA LEU A 109 21.46 -3.79 2.35
C LEU A 109 22.68 -3.31 1.55
N THR A 110 22.56 -3.13 0.24
CA THR A 110 23.71 -2.81 -0.64
C THR A 110 24.50 -1.57 -0.21
N ASP A 111 23.85 -0.54 0.33
CA ASP A 111 24.53 0.67 0.84
C ASP A 111 24.41 0.83 2.36
N TYR A 112 24.06 -0.25 3.07
CA TYR A 112 23.81 -0.19 4.50
C TYR A 112 25.11 -0.28 5.31
N THR A 113 25.47 0.81 5.99
CA THR A 113 26.73 0.90 6.76
C THR A 113 26.60 0.56 8.25
N GLY A 114 25.38 0.29 8.73
CA GLY A 114 25.13 0.03 10.15
C GLY A 114 25.51 -1.40 10.56
N ALA A 115 25.96 -1.57 11.80
CA ALA A 115 26.27 -2.90 12.34
C ALA A 115 25.04 -3.66 12.87
N THR A 116 23.86 -3.04 12.91
CA THR A 116 22.64 -3.65 13.43
C THR A 116 21.39 -3.11 12.75
N ILE A 117 20.42 -3.98 12.47
CA ILE A 117 19.07 -3.59 12.06
C ILE A 117 18.07 -3.94 13.16
N THR A 118 17.17 -3.02 13.46
CA THR A 118 16.07 -3.28 14.38
C THR A 118 14.87 -3.80 13.61
N LEU A 119 14.53 -5.06 13.86
CA LEU A 119 13.31 -5.69 13.38
C LEU A 119 12.23 -5.54 14.47
N ARG A 120 11.05 -5.07 14.09
CA ARG A 120 9.88 -4.97 14.96
C ARG A 120 8.72 -5.67 14.29
N TRP A 121 8.02 -6.52 15.02
CA TRP A 121 6.89 -7.26 14.47
C TRP A 121 5.81 -7.50 15.50
N THR A 122 4.64 -7.86 14.99
CA THR A 122 3.40 -8.08 15.73
C THR A 122 2.86 -6.80 16.37
N LYS A 123 1.84 -6.20 15.77
CA LYS A 123 1.15 -5.03 16.32
C LYS A 123 0.34 -5.38 17.57
N LYS A 124 0.53 -4.57 18.61
CA LYS A 124 -0.25 -4.64 19.85
C LYS A 124 -1.73 -4.35 19.60
N ASN A 125 -2.60 -4.99 20.38
CA ASN A 125 -4.05 -4.79 20.35
C ASN A 125 -4.69 -5.06 18.98
N THR A 126 -4.13 -6.01 18.23
CA THR A 126 -4.65 -6.45 16.93
C THR A 126 -4.79 -7.97 16.92
N ALA A 127 -5.41 -8.50 15.87
CA ALA A 127 -5.48 -9.95 15.63
C ALA A 127 -4.10 -10.61 15.40
N GLU A 128 -3.01 -9.85 15.32
CA GLU A 128 -1.65 -10.38 15.22
C GLU A 128 -1.15 -11.00 16.55
N ASP A 129 -1.84 -10.76 17.67
CA ASP A 129 -1.54 -11.32 18.99
C ASP A 129 -2.67 -12.26 19.48
N PRO A 130 -2.73 -13.50 18.97
CA PRO A 130 -3.78 -14.45 19.36
C PRO A 130 -3.61 -15.05 20.77
N GLY A 131 -2.54 -14.71 21.50
CA GLY A 131 -2.21 -15.27 22.82
C GLY A 131 -1.03 -16.26 22.76
N CYS A 132 -0.81 -17.04 23.83
CA CYS A 132 0.31 -17.99 23.86
C CYS A 132 -0.19 -19.44 23.84
N GLY A 133 -0.25 -20.00 22.64
CA GLY A 133 -0.44 -21.43 22.41
C GLY A 133 0.86 -22.24 22.37
N VAL A 134 0.73 -23.49 21.92
CA VAL A 134 1.86 -24.35 21.55
C VAL A 134 2.28 -24.12 20.11
N GLU A 135 3.50 -24.51 19.76
CA GLU A 135 4.01 -24.43 18.39
C GLU A 135 3.05 -25.06 17.37
N GLY A 136 2.77 -24.34 16.27
CA GLY A 136 1.89 -24.81 15.18
C GLY A 136 0.39 -24.84 15.51
N SER A 137 -0.04 -24.32 16.65
CA SER A 137 -1.46 -24.29 17.05
C SER A 137 -2.30 -23.20 16.35
N GLY A 138 -1.66 -22.31 15.60
CA GLY A 138 -2.31 -21.12 15.01
C GLY A 138 -2.72 -20.06 16.04
N THR A 139 -2.44 -20.27 17.33
CA THR A 139 -2.74 -19.34 18.42
C THR A 139 -1.48 -18.75 19.04
N VAL A 140 -0.38 -18.72 18.27
CA VAL A 140 0.91 -18.16 18.66
C VAL A 140 1.22 -16.98 17.75
N PRO A 141 1.67 -15.82 18.27
CA PRO A 141 2.12 -14.69 17.47
C PRO A 141 3.27 -15.07 16.56
N ALA A 142 3.47 -14.28 15.50
CA ALA A 142 4.51 -14.55 14.53
C ALA A 142 5.90 -14.67 15.19
N ALA A 143 6.58 -15.78 14.92
CA ALA A 143 8.04 -15.87 15.00
C ALA A 143 8.62 -15.44 13.66
N ILE A 144 9.92 -15.11 13.62
CA ILE A 144 10.58 -14.70 12.38
C ILE A 144 11.83 -15.53 12.11
N GLU A 145 12.03 -15.88 10.85
CA GLU A 145 13.31 -16.33 10.30
C GLU A 145 13.95 -15.17 9.56
N VAL A 146 15.21 -14.91 9.87
CA VAL A 146 16.02 -13.86 9.26
C VAL A 146 17.17 -14.52 8.54
N THR A 147 17.19 -14.36 7.22
CA THR A 147 18.24 -14.90 6.36
C THR A 147 19.05 -13.74 5.78
N GLN A 148 20.33 -13.68 6.12
CA GLN A 148 21.28 -12.71 5.56
C GLN A 148 22.04 -13.39 4.42
N ILE A 149 21.89 -12.85 3.21
CA ILE A 149 22.56 -13.30 2.00
C ILE A 149 23.59 -12.23 1.63
N PRO A 150 24.85 -12.36 2.06
CA PRO A 150 25.87 -11.39 1.72
C PRO A 150 26.33 -11.56 0.26
N THR A 151 26.84 -10.50 -0.36
CA THR A 151 27.51 -10.56 -1.68
C THR A 151 28.76 -11.44 -1.66
N THR A 152 29.44 -11.51 -0.51
CA THR A 152 30.61 -12.35 -0.29
C THR A 152 30.48 -13.12 1.02
N GLY A 153 30.87 -14.40 1.02
CA GLY A 153 30.82 -15.25 2.21
C GLY A 153 29.61 -16.18 2.27
N ALA A 154 29.30 -16.66 3.48
CA ALA A 154 28.25 -17.64 3.72
C ALA A 154 26.94 -16.99 4.17
N THR A 155 25.82 -17.50 3.67
CA THR A 155 24.48 -17.14 4.14
C THR A 155 24.32 -17.49 5.62
N LYS A 156 23.80 -16.54 6.40
CA LYS A 156 23.52 -16.72 7.83
C LYS A 156 22.02 -16.74 8.07
N ARG A 157 21.56 -17.59 8.99
CA ARG A 157 20.16 -17.67 9.38
C ARG A 157 20.04 -17.49 10.88
N ALA A 158 19.03 -16.72 11.29
CA ALA A 158 18.68 -16.54 12.69
C ALA A 158 17.17 -16.65 12.85
N TYR A 159 16.76 -17.20 14.00
CA TYR A 159 15.35 -17.42 14.30
C TYR A 159 14.99 -16.74 15.61
N TYR A 160 13.87 -16.02 15.63
CA TYR A 160 13.44 -15.26 16.80
C TYR A 160 12.00 -15.57 17.19
N ASN A 161 11.79 -15.96 18.44
CA ASN A 161 10.46 -16.14 19.02
C ASN A 161 9.80 -14.79 19.34
N PRO A 162 8.46 -14.70 19.32
CA PRO A 162 7.74 -13.53 19.81
C PRO A 162 8.01 -13.29 21.30
N SER A 163 8.02 -12.02 21.71
CA SER A 163 8.40 -11.62 23.07
C SER A 163 7.38 -12.07 24.12
N SER A 164 6.09 -12.05 23.79
CA SER A 164 5.00 -12.39 24.71
C SER A 164 4.93 -13.88 25.03
N CYS A 165 5.36 -14.74 24.09
CA CYS A 165 5.19 -16.19 24.20
C CYS A 165 6.51 -16.96 24.24
N HIS A 166 7.64 -16.26 24.43
CA HIS A 166 8.95 -16.91 24.36
C HIS A 166 9.08 -18.07 25.37
N ALA A 167 8.54 -17.95 26.60
CA ALA A 167 8.71 -18.99 27.62
C ALA A 167 8.05 -20.33 27.24
N ALA A 168 6.88 -20.26 26.59
CA ALA A 168 6.15 -21.43 26.11
C ALA A 168 6.79 -22.05 24.85
N LEU A 169 7.49 -21.24 24.05
CA LEU A 169 8.11 -21.66 22.79
C LEU A 169 9.57 -22.07 22.94
N THR A 170 10.34 -21.51 23.88
CA THR A 170 11.75 -21.89 24.10
C THR A 170 11.91 -23.32 24.63
N THR A 171 10.83 -23.94 25.11
CA THR A 171 10.79 -25.35 25.48
C THR A 171 10.45 -26.26 24.29
N SER A 172 9.83 -25.72 23.23
CA SER A 172 9.50 -26.45 22.00
C SER A 172 10.53 -26.28 20.90
N ASN A 173 11.15 -25.09 20.81
CA ASN A 173 12.14 -24.73 19.82
C ASN A 173 13.38 -24.05 20.46
N SER A 174 14.46 -23.95 19.69
CA SER A 174 15.71 -23.28 20.13
C SER A 174 15.87 -21.87 19.56
N PHE A 175 14.77 -21.18 19.25
CA PHE A 175 14.84 -19.84 18.67
C PHE A 175 15.25 -18.81 19.73
N ALA A 176 16.00 -17.79 19.31
CA ALA A 176 16.44 -16.75 20.22
C ALA A 176 15.26 -15.87 20.67
N VAL A 177 15.34 -15.39 21.92
CA VAL A 177 14.28 -14.55 22.49
C VAL A 177 14.34 -13.14 21.91
N SER A 178 13.18 -12.61 21.52
CA SER A 178 13.00 -11.20 21.18
C SER A 178 12.61 -10.37 22.40
N SER A 179 12.88 -9.07 22.33
CA SER A 179 12.54 -8.11 23.38
C SER A 179 11.19 -7.44 23.09
N GLY A 180 10.41 -7.12 24.12
CA GLY A 180 9.27 -6.22 23.99
C GLY A 180 9.71 -4.77 24.13
N VAL A 181 9.73 -4.00 23.03
CA VAL A 181 10.48 -2.73 22.99
C VAL A 181 9.61 -1.48 22.85
N ASN A 182 8.34 -1.55 22.42
CA ASN A 182 7.58 -0.33 22.08
C ASN A 182 6.07 -0.38 22.43
N ALA A 183 5.40 0.77 22.45
CA ALA A 183 3.95 0.91 22.59
C ALA A 183 3.16 0.33 21.39
N THR A 184 3.77 0.25 20.20
CA THR A 184 3.08 -0.21 18.97
C THR A 184 3.30 -1.70 18.67
N TYR A 185 4.52 -2.21 18.89
CA TYR A 185 4.90 -3.59 18.54
C TYR A 185 5.17 -4.42 19.79
N LEU A 186 4.73 -5.68 19.76
CA LEU A 186 4.99 -6.65 20.83
C LEU A 186 6.42 -7.12 20.80
N SER A 187 6.96 -7.45 19.62
CA SER A 187 8.26 -8.09 19.49
C SER A 187 9.23 -7.18 18.75
N ALA A 188 10.47 -7.16 19.20
CA ALA A 188 11.56 -6.49 18.51
C ALA A 188 12.90 -7.15 18.80
N LYS A 189 13.81 -7.06 17.83
CA LYS A 189 15.17 -7.58 17.93
C LYS A 189 16.13 -6.69 17.16
N ASN A 190 17.27 -6.39 17.78
CA ASN A 190 18.43 -5.88 17.06
C ASN A 190 19.18 -7.07 16.47
N HIS A 191 19.05 -7.25 15.16
CA HIS A 191 19.76 -8.26 14.40
C HIS A 191 21.13 -7.69 14.02
N PRO A 192 22.25 -8.36 14.36
CA PRO A 192 23.57 -7.92 13.93
C PRO A 192 23.71 -8.05 12.42
N ILE A 193 24.30 -7.04 11.78
CA ILE A 193 24.68 -7.04 10.38
C ILE A 193 26.21 -6.99 10.31
N GLU A 194 26.77 -7.81 9.44
CA GLU A 194 28.20 -7.77 9.15
C GLU A 194 28.49 -6.57 8.25
N VAL A 195 29.20 -5.58 8.80
CA VAL A 195 29.51 -4.33 8.09
C VAL A 195 30.40 -4.65 6.89
N GLY A 196 30.03 -4.15 5.71
CA GLY A 196 30.75 -4.44 4.46
C GLY A 196 30.39 -5.77 3.81
N SER A 197 29.45 -6.54 4.37
CA SER A 197 28.81 -7.67 3.68
C SER A 197 27.50 -7.20 3.01
N GLU A 198 27.64 -6.23 2.11
CA GLU A 198 26.56 -5.66 1.29
C GLU A 198 25.80 -6.81 0.62
N GLY A 199 24.48 -6.80 0.62
CA GLY A 199 23.69 -7.95 0.18
C GLY A 199 22.22 -7.79 0.51
N VAL A 200 21.53 -8.90 0.77
CA VAL A 200 20.08 -8.93 0.97
C VAL A 200 19.74 -9.54 2.32
N LEU A 201 18.80 -8.92 3.04
CA LEU A 201 18.20 -9.48 4.25
C LEU A 201 16.77 -9.92 3.93
N ARG A 202 16.47 -11.19 4.21
CA ARG A 202 15.12 -11.75 4.08
C ARG A 202 14.53 -12.01 5.44
N VAL A 203 13.28 -11.61 5.64
CA VAL A 203 12.54 -11.84 6.87
C VAL A 203 11.27 -12.58 6.53
N LYS A 204 11.16 -13.82 7.01
CA LYS A 204 10.00 -14.69 6.82
C LYS A 204 9.18 -14.80 8.10
N MET A 205 7.87 -14.71 7.97
CA MET A 205 6.94 -14.91 9.08
C MET A 205 6.65 -16.40 9.30
N ILE A 206 6.68 -16.83 10.55
CA ILE A 206 6.48 -18.22 10.99
C ILE A 206 5.38 -18.24 12.05
N TYR A 207 4.54 -19.29 12.05
CA TYR A 207 3.42 -19.55 12.96
C TYR A 207 2.19 -18.64 12.82
N HIS A 208 2.35 -17.40 12.35
CA HIS A 208 1.23 -16.48 12.09
C HIS A 208 1.66 -15.32 11.18
N GLY A 209 0.70 -14.64 10.57
CA GLY A 209 0.94 -13.39 9.86
C GLY A 209 1.09 -12.19 10.81
N ALA A 210 1.98 -11.25 10.49
CA ALA A 210 2.22 -10.06 11.29
C ALA A 210 2.70 -8.87 10.46
N THR A 211 2.48 -7.67 11.00
CA THR A 211 3.10 -6.46 10.46
C THR A 211 4.57 -6.41 10.85
N LEU A 212 5.46 -6.39 9.87
CA LEU A 212 6.90 -6.15 10.01
C LEU A 212 7.22 -4.67 9.82
N GLN A 213 8.03 -4.12 10.71
CA GLN A 213 8.72 -2.85 10.53
C GLN A 213 10.23 -3.09 10.66
N VAL A 214 10.98 -2.59 9.67
CA VAL A 214 12.43 -2.67 9.62
C VAL A 214 12.98 -1.26 9.79
N VAL A 215 13.94 -1.09 10.71
CA VAL A 215 14.54 0.20 11.03
C VAL A 215 16.06 0.05 11.07
N GLY A 216 16.77 0.88 10.31
CA GLY A 216 18.24 0.96 10.39
C GLY A 216 18.72 1.54 11.73
N ALA A 217 19.94 1.21 12.12
CA ALA A 217 20.64 1.85 13.23
C ALA A 217 20.64 3.40 13.14
N ALA A 218 20.72 4.04 14.31
CA ALA A 218 20.87 5.49 14.39
C ALA A 218 22.13 5.96 13.64
N GLY A 219 21.98 6.96 12.76
CA GLY A 219 23.08 7.47 11.92
C GLY A 219 23.39 6.62 10.68
N SER A 220 22.70 5.49 10.48
CA SER A 220 22.78 4.67 9.27
C SER A 220 21.36 4.27 8.86
N PRO A 221 20.59 5.18 8.23
CA PRO A 221 19.26 4.84 7.74
C PRO A 221 19.36 3.79 6.62
N LEU A 222 18.28 3.01 6.47
CA LEU A 222 18.15 2.14 5.31
C LEU A 222 18.02 3.00 4.05
N THR A 223 18.55 2.51 2.92
CA THR A 223 18.23 3.07 1.60
C THR A 223 16.80 2.72 1.22
N THR A 224 16.36 3.18 0.04
CA THR A 224 15.02 2.97 -0.48
C THR A 224 14.61 1.50 -0.44
N GLN A 225 13.60 1.18 0.37
CA GLN A 225 13.04 -0.18 0.52
C GLN A 225 11.70 -0.35 -0.21
N LEU A 226 11.04 0.76 -0.54
CA LEU A 226 9.74 0.78 -1.19
C LEU A 226 9.58 2.05 -2.02
N TYR A 227 8.95 1.94 -3.19
CA TYR A 227 8.57 3.07 -4.01
C TYR A 227 7.07 3.32 -3.85
N LEU A 228 6.71 4.55 -3.52
CA LEU A 228 5.35 5.05 -3.53
C LEU A 228 5.14 5.86 -4.80
N VAL A 229 4.34 5.35 -5.71
CA VAL A 229 3.97 6.04 -6.94
C VAL A 229 2.61 6.68 -6.73
N LYS A 230 2.54 8.00 -6.92
CA LYS A 230 1.28 8.75 -6.87
C LYS A 230 1.06 9.45 -8.20
N SER A 231 -0.11 9.24 -8.79
CA SER A 231 -0.53 9.85 -10.05
C SER A 231 -1.83 10.61 -9.85
N VAL A 232 -1.86 11.86 -10.31
CA VAL A 232 -3.01 12.77 -10.21
C VAL A 232 -3.31 13.29 -11.60
N ALA A 233 -4.57 13.22 -12.03
CA ALA A 233 -5.01 13.76 -13.30
C ALA A 233 -6.35 14.50 -13.14
N GLY A 234 -6.57 15.50 -13.98
CA GLY A 234 -7.82 16.24 -14.00
C GLY A 234 -8.06 16.95 -15.33
N GLY A 235 -9.33 17.21 -15.60
CA GLY A 235 -9.81 17.91 -16.78
C GLY A 235 -11.23 18.38 -16.54
N GLY A 236 -11.53 19.63 -16.89
CA GLY A 236 -12.80 20.27 -16.53
C GLY A 236 -13.01 20.29 -15.02
N ASP A 237 -14.10 19.67 -14.56
CA ASP A 237 -14.46 19.56 -13.13
C ASP A 237 -13.99 18.26 -12.48
N ALA A 238 -13.45 17.32 -13.25
CA ALA A 238 -13.02 16.02 -12.75
C ALA A 238 -11.56 16.04 -12.25
N LYS A 239 -11.32 15.42 -11.10
CA LYS A 239 -9.98 15.14 -10.54
C LYS A 239 -9.92 13.72 -10.01
N GLN A 240 -8.88 12.99 -10.37
CA GLN A 240 -8.63 11.62 -9.95
C GLN A 240 -7.21 11.49 -9.39
N GLU A 241 -7.06 10.69 -8.35
CA GLU A 241 -5.78 10.38 -7.71
C GLU A 241 -5.67 8.87 -7.49
N ILE A 242 -4.54 8.30 -7.90
CA ILE A 242 -4.21 6.88 -7.73
C ILE A 242 -2.87 6.76 -7.02
N GLU A 243 -2.78 5.85 -6.05
CA GLU A 243 -1.58 5.56 -5.28
C GLU A 243 -1.24 4.08 -5.38
N VAL A 244 0.02 3.77 -5.72
CA VAL A 244 0.55 2.42 -5.80
C VAL A 244 1.83 2.30 -4.97
N LYS A 245 1.92 1.23 -4.19
CA LYS A 245 3.12 0.86 -3.42
C LYS A 245 3.81 -0.31 -4.10
N ARG A 246 5.07 -0.13 -4.50
CA ARG A 246 5.90 -1.17 -5.13
C ARG A 246 7.09 -1.49 -4.23
N GLY A 247 7.21 -2.76 -3.81
CA GLY A 247 8.42 -3.25 -3.15
C GLY A 247 9.60 -3.38 -4.12
N LEU A 248 10.79 -3.60 -3.58
CA LEU A 248 11.97 -3.96 -4.39
C LEU A 248 11.79 -5.33 -5.05
N ASP A 249 12.51 -5.54 -6.16
CA ASP A 249 12.50 -6.84 -6.84
C ASP A 249 13.11 -7.91 -5.91
N ALA A 250 12.31 -8.90 -5.56
CA ALA A 250 12.69 -9.99 -4.68
C ALA A 250 12.64 -11.33 -5.41
N SER A 251 13.61 -12.22 -5.17
CA SER A 251 13.47 -13.58 -5.69
C SER A 251 12.35 -14.30 -4.93
N GLY A 252 11.62 -15.17 -5.63
CA GLY A 252 10.60 -15.99 -4.99
C GLY A 252 11.15 -16.80 -3.82
N SER A 253 10.34 -16.99 -2.78
CA SER A 253 10.69 -17.74 -1.57
C SER A 253 11.04 -19.22 -1.84
N VAL A 254 10.64 -19.76 -3.00
CA VAL A 254 11.05 -21.09 -3.47
C VAL A 254 12.58 -21.24 -3.60
N PHE A 255 13.30 -20.13 -3.86
CA PHE A 255 14.74 -20.15 -4.01
C PHE A 255 15.50 -20.08 -2.68
N ASP A 256 14.81 -19.82 -1.55
CA ASP A 256 15.45 -19.80 -0.22
C ASP A 256 15.98 -21.19 0.18
N TYR A 257 15.44 -22.26 -0.41
CA TYR A 257 15.90 -23.64 -0.22
C TYR A 257 17.10 -24.00 -1.11
N ALA A 258 17.33 -23.26 -2.20
CA ALA A 258 18.45 -23.46 -3.10
C ALA A 258 19.70 -22.65 -2.71
N VAL A 259 19.56 -21.65 -1.83
CA VAL A 259 20.68 -20.89 -1.30
C VAL A 259 21.44 -21.73 -0.27
N PHE A 260 22.42 -22.47 -0.76
CA PHE A 260 23.31 -23.32 0.03
C PHE A 260 24.64 -22.59 0.29
N ALA A 261 25.03 -22.48 1.56
CA ALA A 261 26.39 -22.06 1.91
C ALA A 261 27.34 -23.23 1.59
N ALA A 262 28.29 -23.04 0.67
CA ALA A 262 29.28 -24.07 0.29
C ALA A 262 30.34 -24.38 1.38
N GLY A 263 30.03 -24.11 2.66
CA GLY A 263 30.94 -24.28 3.79
C GLY A 263 30.37 -25.16 4.90
N THR A 264 31.18 -25.43 5.92
CA THR A 264 30.78 -26.20 7.10
C THR A 264 29.62 -25.51 7.82
N ILE A 265 28.53 -26.24 8.04
CA ILE A 265 27.41 -25.80 8.87
C ILE A 265 27.93 -25.67 10.31
N VAL A 266 28.16 -24.44 10.77
CA VAL A 266 28.45 -24.16 12.18
C VAL A 266 27.13 -23.89 12.87
N LYS A 267 26.84 -24.68 13.90
CA LYS A 267 25.63 -24.61 14.71
C LYS A 267 25.65 -23.39 15.65
#